data_AF-F3MDH7-F1
#
_entry.id   AF-F3MDH7-F1
#
_cell.length_a   1.000
_cell.length_b   1.000
_cell.length_c   1.000
_cell.angle_alpha   90.00
_cell.angle_beta   90.00
_cell.angle_gamma   90.00
#
_symmetry.space_group_name_H-M   'P 1'
#
loop_
_entity.id
_entity.type
_entity.pdbx_description
1 polymer ?
#
loop_
_entity_poly.entity_id
_entity_poly.type
_entity_poly.pdbx_seq_one_letter_code
_entity_poly.pdbx_strand_id
1 'polypeptide(L)'
;MSIGNLDLKGEFYDEMLRNPIDHDYEVEFNEFQNSKEIITTLEWGAFESKYTEIWDDELDHIYKKLLSKLDREPREALIESQKEWLQYHLRETKFVEKTFINNGYLGSQGSVSLGRVIKERIRERTMQLFEYRYLRDGEVEFLYQSKK
;
A
#
# COMPACT_ATOMS: atom_id res chain seq x y z
N MET A 1 -12.20 -4.27 3.17
CA MET A 1 -11.11 -4.84 2.35
C MET A 1 -10.65 -6.11 3.05
N SER A 2 -10.60 -7.25 2.35
CA SER A 2 -10.35 -8.55 2.99
C SER A 2 -8.86 -8.90 2.89
N ILE A 3 -8.16 -8.92 4.02
CA ILE A 3 -6.76 -9.34 4.16
C ILE A 3 -6.78 -10.81 4.63
N GLY A 4 -5.88 -11.66 4.14
CA GLY A 4 -5.83 -13.06 4.59
C GLY A 4 -6.85 -13.96 3.91
N ASN A 5 -7.13 -13.75 2.62
CA ASN A 5 -8.16 -14.55 1.91
C ASN A 5 -7.72 -15.98 1.61
N LEU A 6 -6.42 -16.23 1.62
CA LEU A 6 -5.80 -17.51 1.30
C LEU A 6 -5.33 -18.23 2.57
N ASP A 7 -4.95 -17.51 3.62
CA ASP A 7 -4.71 -18.12 4.93
C ASP A 7 -6.02 -18.45 5.67
N LEU A 8 -6.45 -19.71 5.54
CA LEU A 8 -7.67 -20.22 6.16
C LEU A 8 -7.63 -20.27 7.70
N LYS A 9 -6.44 -20.12 8.31
CA LYS A 9 -6.29 -20.13 9.77
C LYS A 9 -6.47 -18.75 10.39
N GLY A 10 -6.29 -17.68 9.61
CA GLY A 10 -6.35 -16.30 10.06
C GLY A 10 -5.10 -15.82 10.82
N GLU A 11 -4.06 -16.63 10.93
CA GLU A 11 -2.81 -16.26 11.61
C GLU A 11 -2.10 -15.11 10.86
N PHE A 12 -2.15 -15.12 9.52
CA PHE A 12 -1.66 -14.02 8.70
C PHE A 12 -2.39 -12.71 9.00
N TYR A 13 -3.72 -12.77 9.18
CA TYR A 13 -4.51 -11.61 9.51
C TYR A 13 -4.05 -10.98 10.84
N ASP A 14 -3.78 -11.81 11.85
CA ASP A 14 -3.27 -11.36 13.15
C ASP A 14 -1.88 -10.71 13.07
N GLU A 15 -1.02 -11.16 12.15
CA GLU A 15 0.27 -10.51 11.87
C GLU A 15 0.06 -9.16 11.14
N MET A 16 -0.89 -9.07 10.22
CA MET A 16 -1.20 -7.82 9.52
C MET A 16 -1.86 -6.77 10.42
N LEU A 17 -2.58 -7.17 11.47
CA LEU A 17 -3.06 -6.26 12.51
C LEU A 17 -1.93 -5.57 13.27
N ARG A 18 -0.73 -6.18 13.29
CA ARG A 18 0.48 -5.64 13.93
C ARG A 18 1.38 -4.88 12.95
N ASN A 19 0.87 -4.54 11.77
CA ASN A 19 1.60 -3.79 10.77
C ASN A 19 2.03 -2.39 11.31
N PRO A 20 3.34 -2.13 11.42
CA PRO A 20 3.85 -0.85 11.94
C PRO A 20 3.51 0.35 11.04
N ILE A 21 3.39 0.14 9.73
CA ILE A 21 3.08 1.23 8.78
C ILE A 21 1.65 1.72 8.98
N ASP A 22 0.70 0.79 9.15
CA ASP A 22 -0.71 1.16 9.39
C ASP A 22 -0.90 1.81 10.74
N HIS A 23 -0.24 1.27 11.77
CA HIS A 23 -0.25 1.87 13.10
C HIS A 23 0.24 3.32 13.06
N ASP A 24 1.43 3.57 12.50
CA ASP A 24 2.00 4.91 12.45
C ASP A 24 1.16 5.83 11.54
N TYR A 25 0.63 5.32 10.42
CA TYR A 25 -0.31 6.08 9.57
C TYR A 25 -1.54 6.51 10.37
N GLU A 26 -2.16 5.62 11.13
CA GLU A 26 -3.37 5.94 11.89
C GLU A 26 -3.09 6.91 13.04
N VAL A 27 -1.95 6.77 13.73
CA VAL A 27 -1.52 7.74 14.74
C VAL A 27 -1.32 9.13 14.13
N GLU A 28 -0.49 9.25 13.10
CA GLU A 28 -0.20 10.55 12.47
C GLU A 28 -1.45 11.14 11.78
N PHE A 29 -2.30 10.31 11.17
CA PHE A 29 -3.57 10.74 10.58
C PHE A 29 -4.49 11.36 11.64
N ASN A 30 -4.61 10.71 12.80
CA ASN A 30 -5.43 11.22 13.89
C ASN A 30 -4.87 12.53 14.47
N GLU A 31 -3.54 12.66 14.56
CA GLU A 31 -2.91 13.92 14.95
C GLU A 31 -3.19 15.05 13.94
N PHE A 32 -3.06 14.76 12.64
CA PHE A 32 -3.35 15.70 11.56
C PHE A 32 -4.82 16.13 11.58
N GLN A 33 -5.74 15.18 11.69
CA GLN A 33 -7.18 15.45 11.65
C GLN A 33 -7.67 16.23 12.88
N ASN A 34 -7.09 15.98 14.05
CA ASN A 34 -7.50 16.62 15.31
C ASN A 34 -6.61 17.81 15.70
N SER A 35 -5.72 18.25 14.80
CA SER A 35 -4.86 19.40 15.05
C SER A 35 -5.68 20.68 15.30
N LYS A 36 -5.18 21.52 16.20
CA LYS A 36 -5.74 22.86 16.42
C LYS A 36 -5.29 23.85 15.33
N GLU A 37 -4.28 23.50 14.55
CA GLU A 37 -3.78 24.28 13.43
C GLU A 37 -4.56 23.94 12.15
N ILE A 38 -4.67 24.92 11.24
CA ILE A 38 -5.30 24.68 9.93
C ILE A 38 -4.32 23.90 9.07
N ILE A 39 -4.62 22.63 8.83
CA ILE A 39 -3.86 21.78 7.90
C ILE A 39 -4.37 22.00 6.48
N THR A 40 -3.46 22.37 5.58
CA THR A 40 -3.76 22.66 4.18
C THR A 40 -3.87 21.39 3.34
N THR A 41 -4.53 21.48 2.19
CA THR A 41 -4.56 20.40 1.19
C THR A 41 -3.16 19.97 0.73
N LEU A 42 -2.20 20.91 0.69
CA LEU A 42 -0.82 20.61 0.35
C LEU A 42 -0.16 19.71 1.41
N GLU A 43 -0.38 20.01 2.69
CA GLU A 43 0.14 19.21 3.80
C GLU A 43 -0.50 17.82 3.85
N TRP A 44 -1.81 17.73 3.58
CA TRP A 44 -2.49 16.44 3.39
C TRP A 44 -1.91 15.64 2.22
N GLY A 45 -1.61 16.30 1.10
CA GLY A 45 -0.95 15.68 -0.04
C GLY A 45 0.43 15.13 0.33
N ALA A 46 1.24 15.91 1.05
CA ALA A 46 2.57 15.50 1.51
C ALA A 46 2.49 14.32 2.49
N PHE A 47 1.51 14.31 3.39
CA PHE A 47 1.24 13.20 4.30
C PHE A 47 0.92 11.90 3.53
N GLU A 48 -0.02 11.94 2.58
CA GLU A 48 -0.35 10.75 1.77
C GLU A 48 0.84 10.31 0.89
N SER A 49 1.62 11.23 0.33
CA SER A 49 2.83 10.93 -0.43
C SER A 49 3.90 10.23 0.41
N LYS A 50 4.15 10.70 1.64
CA LYS A 50 5.10 10.06 2.57
C LYS A 50 4.77 8.58 2.77
N TYR A 51 3.52 8.25 3.08
CA TYR A 51 3.14 6.86 3.31
C TYR A 51 3.01 6.05 2.02
N THR A 52 2.75 6.71 0.89
CA THR A 52 2.85 6.06 -0.43
C THR A 52 4.27 5.56 -0.69
N GLU A 53 5.29 6.40 -0.43
CA GLU A 53 6.70 6.02 -0.59
C GLU A 53 7.10 4.87 0.33
N ILE A 54 6.70 4.93 1.61
CA ILE A 54 6.95 3.84 2.57
C ILE A 54 6.33 2.52 2.08
N TRP A 55 5.10 2.57 1.57
CA TRP A 55 4.42 1.38 1.05
C TRP A 55 5.03 0.85 -0.25
N ASP A 56 5.55 1.73 -1.11
CA ASP A 56 6.23 1.34 -2.35
C ASP A 56 7.55 0.64 -2.05
N ASP A 57 8.35 1.16 -1.11
CA ASP A 57 9.56 0.49 -0.62
C ASP A 57 9.25 -0.91 -0.05
N GLU A 58 8.17 -1.03 0.73
CA GLU A 58 7.72 -2.28 1.29
C GLU A 58 7.25 -3.27 0.21
N LEU A 59 6.51 -2.80 -0.80
CA LEU A 59 6.09 -3.57 -1.97
C LEU A 59 7.30 -4.18 -2.70
N ASP A 60 8.28 -3.34 -2.97
CA ASP A 60 9.47 -3.69 -3.72
C ASP A 60 10.34 -4.70 -2.96
N HIS A 61 10.44 -4.52 -1.64
CA HIS A 61 11.14 -5.43 -0.73
C HIS A 61 10.47 -6.81 -0.67
N ILE A 62 9.17 -6.88 -0.38
CA ILE A 62 8.48 -8.17 -0.26
C ILE A 62 8.45 -8.91 -1.60
N TYR A 63 8.31 -8.19 -2.72
CA TYR A 63 8.39 -8.75 -4.06
C TYR A 63 9.74 -9.41 -4.32
N LYS A 64 10.86 -8.71 -4.05
CA LYS A 64 12.21 -9.25 -4.21
C LYS A 64 12.45 -10.47 -3.30
N LYS A 65 12.01 -10.41 -2.04
CA LYS A 65 12.10 -11.53 -1.10
C LYS A 65 11.34 -12.75 -1.61
N LEU A 66 10.08 -12.58 -2.04
CA LEU A 66 9.27 -13.67 -2.55
C LEU A 66 9.88 -14.29 -3.82
N LEU A 67 10.31 -13.47 -4.78
CA LEU A 67 10.99 -13.95 -5.99
C LEU A 67 12.21 -14.81 -5.68
N SER A 68 13.03 -14.41 -4.70
CA SER A 68 14.25 -15.13 -4.33
C SER A 68 13.99 -16.56 -3.87
N LYS A 69 12.79 -16.82 -3.35
CA LYS A 69 12.38 -18.13 -2.87
C LYS A 69 11.79 -18.99 -3.99
N LEU A 70 11.09 -18.40 -4.96
CA LEU A 70 10.29 -19.14 -5.95
C LEU A 70 11.15 -19.87 -6.99
N ASP A 71 10.72 -21.08 -7.35
CA ASP A 71 11.24 -21.83 -8.50
C ASP A 71 10.85 -21.16 -9.82
N ARG A 72 11.49 -21.58 -10.92
CA ARG A 72 11.44 -20.88 -12.21
C ARG A 72 10.03 -20.52 -12.68
N GLU A 73 9.12 -21.50 -12.75
CA GLU A 73 7.78 -21.27 -13.30
C GLU A 73 6.91 -20.36 -12.41
N PRO A 74 6.74 -20.60 -11.09
CA PRO A 74 6.05 -19.67 -10.21
C PRO A 74 6.68 -18.26 -10.17
N ARG A 75 8.01 -18.18 -10.29
CA ARG A 75 8.74 -16.91 -10.35
C ARG A 75 8.38 -16.11 -11.60
N GLU A 76 8.37 -16.76 -12.77
CA GLU A 76 7.97 -16.14 -14.04
C GLU A 76 6.50 -15.66 -13.98
N ALA A 77 5.61 -16.47 -13.42
CA ALA A 77 4.20 -16.09 -13.23
C ALA A 77 4.04 -14.89 -12.30
N LEU A 78 4.78 -14.83 -11.19
CA LEU A 78 4.75 -13.69 -10.27
C LEU A 78 5.30 -12.41 -10.92
N ILE A 79 6.38 -12.51 -11.71
CA ILE A 79 6.94 -11.38 -12.46
C ILE A 79 5.89 -10.80 -13.41
N GLU A 80 5.18 -11.65 -14.15
CA GLU A 80 4.17 -11.18 -15.09
C GLU A 80 2.96 -10.57 -14.36
N SER A 81 2.47 -11.23 -13.31
CA SER A 81 1.40 -10.68 -12.45
C SER A 81 1.76 -9.30 -11.89
N GLN A 82 3.00 -9.10 -11.45
CA GLN A 82 3.44 -7.81 -10.92
C GLN A 82 3.51 -6.72 -12.00
N LYS A 83 3.97 -7.05 -13.21
CA LYS A 83 3.98 -6.12 -14.35
C LYS A 83 2.56 -5.70 -14.74
N GLU A 84 1.65 -6.66 -14.87
CA GLU A 84 0.26 -6.38 -15.22
C GLU A 84 -0.42 -5.53 -14.15
N TRP A 85 -0.20 -5.85 -12.87
CA TRP A 85 -0.69 -5.05 -11.76
C TRP A 85 -0.15 -3.61 -11.81
N LEU A 86 1.14 -3.41 -12.09
CA LEU A 86 1.73 -2.07 -12.24
C LEU A 86 1.09 -1.29 -13.38
N GLN A 87 0.86 -1.94 -14.53
CA GLN A 87 0.16 -1.32 -15.65
C GLN A 87 -1.26 -0.90 -15.28
N TYR A 88 -2.00 -1.76 -14.58
CA TYR A 88 -3.32 -1.44 -14.06
C TYR A 88 -3.26 -0.23 -13.12
N HIS A 89 -2.39 -0.26 -12.10
CA HIS A 89 -2.22 0.80 -11.12
C HIS A 89 -1.96 2.16 -11.78
N LEU A 90 -1.05 2.21 -12.76
CA LEU A 90 -0.71 3.45 -13.48
C LEU A 90 -1.85 3.93 -14.39
N ARG A 91 -2.51 3.02 -15.12
CA ARG A 91 -3.60 3.37 -16.04
C ARG A 91 -4.82 3.87 -15.28
N GLU A 92 -5.17 3.22 -14.18
CA GLU A 92 -6.30 3.60 -13.34
C GLU A 92 -6.04 4.96 -12.67
N THR A 93 -4.84 5.19 -12.13
CA THR A 93 -4.45 6.50 -11.58
C THR A 93 -4.59 7.61 -12.62
N LYS A 94 -4.06 7.39 -13.82
CA LYS A 94 -4.15 8.35 -14.92
C LYS A 94 -5.59 8.60 -15.37
N PHE A 95 -6.43 7.57 -15.37
CA PHE A 95 -7.84 7.70 -15.68
C PHE A 95 -8.55 8.60 -14.66
N VAL A 96 -8.37 8.34 -13.36
CA VAL A 96 -9.02 9.13 -12.30
C VAL A 96 -8.53 10.58 -12.31
N GLU A 97 -7.22 10.77 -12.42
CA GLU A 97 -6.60 12.09 -12.51
C GLU A 97 -7.17 12.91 -13.67
N LYS A 98 -7.17 12.35 -14.89
CA LYS A 98 -7.65 13.06 -16.08
C LYS A 98 -9.15 13.29 -16.08
N THR A 99 -9.92 12.35 -15.55
CA THR A 99 -11.38 12.40 -15.64
C THR A 99 -11.98 13.26 -14.53
N PHE A 100 -11.52 13.09 -13.30
CA PHE A 100 -12.17 13.67 -12.11
C PHE A 100 -11.36 14.79 -11.45
N ILE A 101 -10.03 14.74 -11.51
CA ILE A 101 -9.18 15.74 -10.85
C ILE A 101 -8.98 16.96 -11.76
N ASN A 102 -8.42 16.74 -12.95
CA ASN A 102 -8.06 17.82 -13.86
C ASN A 102 -9.27 18.57 -14.44
N ASN A 103 -10.44 17.93 -14.48
CA ASN A 103 -11.69 18.57 -14.87
C ASN A 103 -12.41 19.25 -13.69
N GLY A 104 -11.82 19.25 -12.49
CA GLY A 104 -12.31 19.99 -11.33
C GLY A 104 -13.51 19.37 -10.60
N TYR A 105 -13.97 18.17 -10.96
CA TYR A 105 -15.15 17.53 -10.35
C TYR A 105 -15.02 17.35 -8.83
N LEU A 106 -13.80 17.20 -8.32
CA LEU A 106 -13.52 16.94 -6.91
C LEU A 106 -12.83 18.11 -6.18
N GLY A 107 -12.62 19.25 -6.86
CA GLY A 107 -11.88 20.40 -6.31
C GLY A 107 -10.45 20.05 -5.87
N SER A 108 -9.86 20.89 -5.00
CA SER A 108 -8.49 20.70 -4.51
C SER A 108 -8.31 19.43 -3.66
N GLN A 109 -9.36 19.02 -2.94
CA GLN A 109 -9.37 17.78 -2.14
C GLN A 109 -9.33 16.51 -2.99
N GLY A 110 -9.65 16.61 -4.29
CA GLY A 110 -9.55 15.50 -5.22
C GLY A 110 -8.13 14.91 -5.29
N SER A 111 -7.10 15.76 -5.32
CA SER A 111 -5.70 15.29 -5.39
C SER A 111 -5.29 14.51 -4.13
N VAL A 112 -5.71 14.97 -2.94
CA VAL A 112 -5.49 14.25 -1.68
C VAL A 112 -6.20 12.90 -1.69
N SER A 113 -7.46 12.89 -2.13
CA SER A 113 -8.26 11.67 -2.24
C SER A 113 -7.62 10.66 -3.20
N LEU A 114 -7.09 11.12 -4.32
CA LEU A 114 -6.36 10.27 -5.27
C LEU A 114 -5.07 9.73 -4.66
N GLY A 115 -4.30 10.57 -3.93
CA GLY A 115 -3.11 10.13 -3.20
C GLY A 115 -3.41 8.98 -2.24
N ARG A 116 -4.48 9.10 -1.44
CA ARG A 116 -4.95 8.03 -0.56
C ARG A 116 -5.30 6.74 -1.32
N VAL A 117 -6.00 6.85 -2.46
CA VAL A 117 -6.37 5.68 -3.28
C VAL A 117 -5.15 5.02 -3.93
N ILE A 118 -4.12 5.78 -4.31
CA ILE A 118 -2.83 5.26 -4.79
C ILE A 118 -2.16 4.45 -3.67
N LYS A 119 -2.00 5.05 -2.49
CA LYS A 119 -1.43 4.41 -1.30
C LYS A 119 -2.15 3.10 -0.95
N GLU A 120 -3.48 3.12 -0.87
CA GLU A 120 -4.25 1.92 -0.50
C GLU A 120 -4.09 0.77 -1.50
N ARG A 121 -4.01 1.05 -2.81
CA ARG A 121 -3.75 0.00 -3.81
C ARG A 121 -2.36 -0.60 -3.66
N ILE A 122 -1.35 0.21 -3.37
CA ILE A 122 0.01 -0.28 -3.12
C ILE A 122 0.01 -1.15 -1.85
N ARG A 123 -0.55 -0.64 -0.74
CA ARG A 123 -0.73 -1.38 0.51
C ARG A 123 -1.40 -2.73 0.28
N GLU A 124 -2.54 -2.76 -0.42
CA GLU A 124 -3.26 -3.98 -0.76
C GLU A 124 -2.38 -4.99 -1.47
N ARG A 125 -1.63 -4.55 -2.48
CA ARG A 125 -0.73 -5.42 -3.24
C ARG A 125 0.40 -5.93 -2.36
N THR A 126 0.99 -5.07 -1.53
CA THR A 126 2.03 -5.45 -0.58
C THR A 126 1.52 -6.53 0.37
N MET A 127 0.30 -6.40 0.91
CA MET A 127 -0.29 -7.42 1.79
C MET A 127 -0.55 -8.75 1.07
N GLN A 128 -0.96 -8.73 -0.19
CA GLN A 128 -1.07 -9.97 -0.98
C GLN A 128 0.29 -10.68 -1.10
N LEU A 129 1.37 -9.94 -1.37
CA LEU A 129 2.69 -10.53 -1.49
C LEU A 129 3.23 -11.04 -0.15
N PHE A 130 2.91 -10.35 0.95
CA PHE A 130 3.17 -10.85 2.30
C PHE A 130 2.43 -12.14 2.58
N GLU A 131 1.15 -12.24 2.21
CA GLU A 131 0.36 -13.45 2.38
C GLU A 131 0.98 -14.63 1.61
N TYR A 132 1.43 -14.39 0.38
CA TYR A 132 2.09 -15.43 -0.42
C TYR A 132 3.41 -15.91 0.20
N ARG A 133 4.19 -15.00 0.80
CA ARG A 133 5.41 -15.38 1.55
C ARG A 133 5.05 -16.13 2.83
N TYR A 134 4.05 -15.66 3.57
CA TYR A 134 3.60 -16.26 4.82
C TYR A 134 3.13 -17.70 4.62
N LEU A 135 2.30 -17.96 3.59
CA LEU A 135 1.82 -19.31 3.27
C LEU A 135 2.94 -20.30 2.95
N ARG A 136 4.12 -19.80 2.59
CA ARG A 136 5.27 -20.62 2.24
C ARG A 136 6.22 -20.84 3.42
N ASP A 137 6.61 -19.75 4.07
CA ASP A 137 7.72 -19.73 5.03
C ASP A 137 7.25 -19.44 6.47
N GLY A 138 5.97 -19.07 6.67
CA GLY A 138 5.39 -18.73 7.98
C GLY A 138 5.87 -17.40 8.56
N GLU A 139 6.57 -16.59 7.77
CA GLU A 139 7.25 -15.37 8.22
C GLU A 139 6.63 -14.10 7.62
N VAL A 140 6.41 -13.11 8.49
CA VAL A 140 6.16 -11.71 8.12
C VAL A 140 7.30 -10.87 8.68
N GLU A 141 7.91 -10.05 7.82
CA GLU A 141 9.02 -9.19 8.20
C GLU A 141 8.96 -7.91 7.39
N PHE A 142 8.55 -6.82 8.06
CA PHE A 142 8.48 -5.49 7.49
C PHE A 142 9.87 -4.87 7.35
N LEU A 143 10.15 -4.24 6.21
CA LEU A 143 11.30 -3.37 6.05
C LEU A 143 11.15 -2.13 6.94
N TYR A 144 9.96 -1.55 6.95
CA TYR A 144 9.66 -0.40 7.79
C TYR A 144 9.77 -0.73 9.28
N GLN A 145 10.32 0.22 10.03
CA GLN A 145 10.39 0.19 11.48
C GLN A 145 9.76 1.48 12.01
N SER A 146 8.76 1.35 12.89
CA SER A 146 8.10 2.51 13.50
C SER A 146 9.10 3.43 14.16
N LYS A 147 8.79 4.73 14.17
CA LYS A 147 9.59 5.68 14.93
C LYS A 147 9.43 5.38 16.42
N LYS A 148 10.57 5.30 17.12
CA LYS A 148 10.64 5.14 18.58
C LYS A 148 10.11 6.36 19.31
#